data_AF-A0A7J6FV25-F1
#
_entry.id   AF-A0A7J6FV25-F1
#
_cell.length_a   1.000
_cell.length_b   1.000
_cell.length_c   1.000
_cell.angle_alpha   90.00
_cell.angle_beta   90.00
_cell.angle_gamma   90.00
#
_symmetry.space_group_name_H-M   'P 1'
#
loop_
_entity.id
_entity.type
_entity.pdbx_description
1 polymer ?
#
loop_
_entity_poly.entity_id
_entity_poly.type
_entity_poly.pdbx_seq_one_letter_code
_entity_poly.pdbx_strand_id
1 'polypeptide(L)'
;MAENENRTPETFRLFSSSASNVSSGFGFFDTPESPVPPPPPSVEVLSSEASSSVKFNVEPVNFDGLTLLKGRVSTREVFALSNSDLVPGKYEGGLKLWEGSLDLVKALRSEVGNEHLTLTGKRVLELGCGHGLPGIFACLEGAAAVHFQDFNAEVLKCLTIPNVNANLQKKIQNSKTGVTDSEAATEVRFFAGDWSEIDKLLPYVRDSKKELDCSTENCSVDGYDTILMAETVYSVTVFQRLYELIKKCMSYPHGVVYMAAKKHYFGVGGGTRQFLSMVEKDGLMAYSLVSEVTDGSSNVREVWKLSFKYVSHRGSPSYFSRGLISYRASLSSPREFARCLQNPWKA
;
A
#
# COMPACT_ATOMS: atom_id res chain seq x y z
N MET A 1 -60.54 6.15 12.29
CA MET A 1 -59.77 6.20 13.56
C MET A 1 -59.39 4.78 13.90
N ALA A 2 -58.13 4.34 13.94
CA ALA A 2 -56.85 4.98 13.73
C ALA A 2 -55.93 3.96 13.03
N GLU A 3 -55.02 4.48 12.21
CA GLU A 3 -54.02 3.74 11.46
C GLU A 3 -52.89 3.24 12.37
N ASN A 4 -52.35 2.07 12.04
CA ASN A 4 -51.14 1.52 12.65
C ASN A 4 -50.06 1.50 11.55
N GLU A 5 -49.20 2.51 11.51
CA GLU A 5 -48.08 2.60 10.57
C GLU A 5 -46.96 1.65 11.00
N ASN A 6 -46.77 0.59 10.24
CA ASN A 6 -45.57 -0.24 10.29
C ASN A 6 -44.59 0.28 9.23
N ARG A 7 -43.58 1.04 9.64
CA ARG A 7 -42.51 1.54 8.75
C ARG A 7 -41.63 0.38 8.28
N THR A 8 -41.69 0.08 6.99
CA THR A 8 -40.70 -0.74 6.29
C THR A 8 -39.48 0.11 5.91
N PRO A 9 -38.26 -0.45 5.90
CA PRO A 9 -37.06 0.29 5.51
C PRO A 9 -37.05 0.54 4.00
N GLU A 10 -36.86 1.79 3.61
CA GLU A 10 -36.73 2.21 2.21
C GLU A 10 -35.54 1.52 1.55
N THR A 11 -35.85 0.61 0.62
CA THR A 11 -34.88 -0.01 -0.28
C THR A 11 -34.75 0.89 -1.49
N PHE A 12 -33.58 1.52 -1.67
CA PHE A 12 -33.26 2.28 -2.89
C PHE A 12 -33.35 1.34 -4.11
N ARG A 13 -34.38 1.52 -4.94
CA ARG A 13 -34.52 0.88 -6.26
C ARG A 13 -34.18 1.92 -7.34
N LEU A 14 -33.05 1.76 -8.02
CA LEU A 14 -32.78 2.45 -9.28
C LEU A 14 -33.14 1.52 -10.44
N PHE A 15 -33.72 2.11 -11.49
CA PHE A 15 -34.15 1.55 -12.78
C PHE A 15 -35.65 1.20 -12.90
N SER A 16 -36.40 2.17 -13.44
CA SER A 16 -37.58 1.95 -14.28
C SER A 16 -37.10 1.45 -15.65
N SER A 17 -37.62 0.31 -16.09
CA SER A 17 -37.34 -0.26 -17.41
C SER A 17 -38.14 0.48 -18.49
N SER A 18 -37.46 1.05 -19.47
CA SER A 18 -38.09 1.39 -20.76
C SER A 18 -37.30 0.74 -21.89
N ALA A 19 -37.95 -0.20 -22.57
CA ALA A 19 -37.48 -0.85 -23.77
C ALA A 19 -37.67 0.05 -25.00
N SER A 20 -36.71 0.07 -25.91
CA SER A 20 -36.96 0.37 -27.33
C SER A 20 -35.86 -0.21 -28.23
N ASN A 21 -36.29 -0.75 -29.37
CA ASN A 21 -35.56 -1.58 -30.34
C ASN A 21 -34.58 -0.84 -31.28
N VAL A 22 -33.83 -1.68 -32.02
CA VAL A 22 -33.29 -1.57 -33.41
C VAL A 22 -31.89 -0.98 -33.62
N SER A 23 -30.92 -1.82 -34.03
CA SER A 23 -30.42 -1.96 -35.43
C SER A 23 -28.95 -2.42 -35.50
N SER A 24 -28.70 -3.37 -36.39
CA SER A 24 -27.39 -3.91 -36.72
C SER A 24 -26.57 -2.92 -37.55
N GLY A 25 -25.35 -2.61 -37.11
CA GLY A 25 -24.36 -1.84 -37.87
C GLY A 25 -22.96 -2.06 -37.32
N PHE A 26 -22.09 -2.69 -38.10
CA PHE A 26 -20.65 -2.77 -37.82
C PHE A 26 -20.06 -1.35 -37.89
N GLY A 27 -19.71 -0.80 -36.73
CA GLY A 27 -18.99 0.45 -36.59
C GLY A 27 -18.21 0.46 -35.28
N PHE A 28 -16.89 0.62 -35.37
CA PHE A 28 -16.05 1.02 -34.25
C PHE A 28 -16.52 2.40 -33.79
N PHE A 29 -17.41 2.44 -32.79
CA PHE A 29 -17.77 3.65 -32.10
C PHE A 29 -17.11 3.63 -30.73
N ASP A 30 -16.23 4.60 -30.49
CA ASP A 30 -15.90 5.07 -29.14
C ASP A 30 -17.23 5.28 -28.43
N THR A 31 -17.50 4.41 -27.46
CA THR A 31 -18.67 4.56 -26.60
C THR A 31 -18.40 5.81 -25.78
N PRO A 32 -19.27 6.83 -25.77
CA PRO A 32 -19.03 7.99 -24.92
C PRO A 32 -18.91 7.49 -23.48
N GLU A 33 -17.72 7.62 -22.88
CA GLU A 33 -17.50 7.28 -21.48
C GLU A 33 -18.54 8.05 -20.67
N SER A 34 -19.42 7.30 -20.02
CA SER A 34 -20.40 7.91 -19.11
C SER A 34 -19.62 8.72 -18.07
N PRO A 35 -20.02 9.97 -17.77
CA PRO A 35 -19.28 10.79 -16.83
C PRO A 35 -19.13 10.04 -15.50
N VAL A 36 -17.88 9.85 -15.09
CA VAL A 36 -17.53 9.20 -13.82
C VAL A 36 -18.16 10.03 -12.69
N PRO A 37 -18.86 9.41 -11.73
CA PRO A 37 -19.43 10.14 -10.61
C PRO A 37 -18.32 10.87 -9.83
N PRO A 38 -18.63 11.97 -9.14
CA PRO A 38 -17.66 12.63 -8.28
C PRO A 38 -17.16 11.64 -7.21
N PRO A 39 -15.89 11.72 -6.82
CA PRO A 39 -15.34 10.85 -5.78
C PRO A 39 -16.07 11.06 -4.45
N PRO A 40 -16.12 10.03 -3.58
CA PRO A 40 -16.69 10.17 -2.25
C PRO A 40 -15.87 11.18 -1.43
N PRO A 41 -16.51 11.88 -0.47
CA PRO A 41 -15.79 12.78 0.42
C PRO A 41 -14.73 12.01 1.22
N SER A 42 -13.58 12.65 1.43
CA SER A 42 -12.57 12.07 2.32
C SER A 42 -13.07 12.13 3.75
N VAL A 43 -13.02 11.00 4.47
CA VAL A 43 -13.48 10.87 5.86
C VAL A 43 -12.60 9.91 6.65
N GLU A 44 -12.42 10.17 7.95
CA GLU A 44 -11.90 9.16 8.87
C GLU A 44 -13.05 8.25 9.30
N VAL A 45 -12.82 6.94 9.24
CA VAL A 45 -13.76 5.91 9.68
C VAL A 45 -13.29 5.37 11.03
N LEU A 46 -14.14 5.46 12.04
CA LEU A 46 -13.81 4.98 13.38
C LEU A 46 -13.93 3.46 13.46
N SER A 47 -13.08 2.82 14.28
CA SER A 47 -13.16 1.37 14.53
C SER A 47 -14.55 0.91 15.02
N SER A 48 -15.28 1.77 15.71
CA SER A 48 -16.65 1.52 16.19
C SER A 48 -17.71 1.51 15.07
N GLU A 49 -17.38 2.00 13.87
CA GLU A 49 -18.27 1.99 12.71
C GLU A 49 -18.16 0.68 11.89
N ALA A 50 -17.45 -0.33 12.41
CA ALA A 50 -17.44 -1.66 11.82
C ALA A 50 -18.87 -2.19 11.64
N SER A 51 -19.20 -2.64 10.43
CA SER A 51 -20.56 -3.09 10.12
C SER A 51 -20.86 -4.42 10.81
N SER A 52 -21.92 -4.45 11.62
CA SER A 52 -22.48 -5.68 12.19
C SER A 52 -23.50 -6.35 11.26
N SER A 53 -23.92 -5.68 10.20
CA SER A 53 -25.04 -6.10 9.34
C SER A 53 -24.62 -7.02 8.19
N VAL A 54 -23.33 -7.12 7.91
CA VAL A 54 -22.78 -7.94 6.82
C VAL A 54 -22.22 -9.22 7.40
N LYS A 55 -22.51 -10.37 6.75
CA LYS A 55 -21.99 -11.65 7.18
C LYS A 55 -20.48 -11.70 6.93
N PHE A 56 -19.71 -11.50 7.98
CA PHE A 56 -18.26 -11.56 7.95
C PHE A 56 -17.78 -12.99 8.17
N ASN A 57 -17.32 -13.67 7.10
CA ASN A 57 -16.67 -14.98 7.22
C ASN A 57 -15.16 -14.80 7.20
N VAL A 58 -14.48 -15.39 8.17
CA VAL A 58 -13.02 -15.35 8.27
C VAL A 58 -12.41 -16.59 7.65
N GLU A 59 -11.42 -16.40 6.79
CA GLU A 59 -10.63 -17.45 6.16
C GLU A 59 -9.15 -17.24 6.49
N PRO A 60 -8.39 -18.30 6.87
CA PRO A 60 -6.97 -18.18 7.12
C PRO A 60 -6.18 -18.08 5.80
N VAL A 61 -5.13 -17.26 5.81
CA VAL A 61 -4.14 -17.13 4.75
C VAL A 61 -2.76 -17.44 5.35
N ASN A 62 -2.09 -18.45 4.77
CA ASN A 62 -0.82 -18.93 5.29
C ASN A 62 0.36 -18.35 4.50
N PHE A 63 1.35 -17.90 5.25
CA PHE A 63 2.64 -17.40 4.80
C PHE A 63 3.72 -18.17 5.56
N ASP A 64 3.85 -19.47 5.30
CA ASP A 64 4.91 -20.37 5.81
C ASP A 64 5.40 -20.08 7.24
N GLY A 65 4.54 -20.28 8.24
CA GLY A 65 4.83 -20.00 9.65
C GLY A 65 4.13 -18.76 10.22
N LEU A 66 3.54 -17.93 9.36
CA LEU A 66 2.61 -16.87 9.75
C LEU A 66 1.22 -17.16 9.15
N THR A 67 0.16 -17.03 9.96
CA THR A 67 -1.23 -17.15 9.48
C THR A 67 -1.99 -15.87 9.76
N LEU A 68 -2.34 -15.13 8.71
CA LEU A 68 -3.24 -13.98 8.77
C LEU A 68 -4.68 -14.42 8.54
N LEU A 69 -5.63 -13.65 9.04
CA LEU A 69 -7.06 -13.85 8.87
C LEU A 69 -7.59 -12.82 7.86
N LYS A 70 -8.29 -13.29 6.83
CA LYS A 70 -8.97 -12.43 5.87
C LYS A 70 -10.48 -12.65 5.92
N GLY A 71 -11.23 -11.56 5.79
CA GLY A 71 -12.67 -11.59 5.64
C GLY A 71 -13.09 -11.98 4.24
N ARG A 72 -14.33 -12.41 4.12
CA ARG A 72 -15.04 -12.53 2.85
C ARG A 72 -16.43 -11.94 3.03
N VAL A 73 -16.73 -10.95 2.20
CA VAL A 73 -18.03 -10.27 2.13
C VAL A 73 -18.54 -10.26 0.70
N SER A 74 -19.86 -10.17 0.54
CA SER A 74 -20.52 -10.16 -0.77
C SER A 74 -20.60 -8.73 -1.32
N THR A 75 -20.14 -8.51 -2.56
CA THR A 75 -20.29 -7.22 -3.26
C THR A 75 -21.76 -6.78 -3.32
N ARG A 76 -22.67 -7.74 -3.49
CA ARG A 76 -24.12 -7.48 -3.49
C ARG A 76 -24.63 -6.99 -2.13
N GLU A 77 -24.12 -7.54 -1.03
CA GLU A 77 -24.55 -7.13 0.31
C GLU A 77 -24.01 -5.76 0.69
N VAL A 78 -22.79 -5.43 0.25
CA VAL A 78 -22.12 -4.17 0.62
C VAL A 78 -22.54 -3.01 -0.29
N PHE A 79 -22.59 -3.22 -1.61
CA PHE A 79 -22.80 -2.15 -2.59
C PHE A 79 -24.11 -2.26 -3.38
N ALA A 80 -24.92 -3.31 -3.15
CA ALA A 80 -26.10 -3.62 -3.97
C ALA A 80 -25.79 -3.75 -5.49
N LEU A 81 -24.52 -3.96 -5.84
CA LEU A 81 -24.06 -4.18 -7.22
C LEU A 81 -24.11 -5.67 -7.56
N SER A 82 -24.17 -5.98 -8.87
CA SER A 82 -23.82 -7.32 -9.36
C SER A 82 -22.37 -7.65 -8.96
N ASN A 83 -21.98 -8.92 -8.97
CA ASN A 83 -20.65 -9.41 -8.55
C ASN A 83 -19.52 -8.95 -9.49
N SER A 84 -19.33 -7.63 -9.64
CA SER A 84 -18.23 -7.01 -10.34
C SER A 84 -17.05 -6.85 -9.38
N ASP A 85 -15.86 -7.12 -9.88
CA ASP A 85 -14.62 -6.98 -9.12
C ASP A 85 -14.18 -5.52 -8.99
N LEU A 86 -14.58 -4.64 -9.91
CA LEU A 86 -14.23 -3.21 -9.92
C LEU A 86 -15.23 -2.43 -10.78
N VAL A 87 -15.53 -1.19 -10.39
CA VAL A 87 -16.30 -0.18 -11.14
C VAL A 87 -15.62 1.18 -10.91
N PRO A 88 -14.88 1.73 -11.89
CA PRO A 88 -14.08 2.94 -11.68
C PRO A 88 -14.90 4.12 -11.14
N GLY A 89 -14.37 4.82 -10.15
CA GLY A 89 -14.99 5.95 -9.46
C GLY A 89 -16.19 5.62 -8.57
N LYS A 90 -16.62 4.35 -8.52
CA LYS A 90 -17.72 3.88 -7.66
C LYS A 90 -17.27 2.85 -6.64
N TYR A 91 -16.56 1.83 -7.10
CA TYR A 91 -16.04 0.73 -6.30
C TYR A 91 -14.70 0.28 -6.88
N GLU A 92 -13.59 0.60 -6.22
CA GLU A 92 -12.24 0.34 -6.74
C GLU A 92 -11.72 -1.07 -6.38
N GLY A 93 -12.63 -2.01 -6.10
CA GLY A 93 -12.30 -3.43 -6.00
C GLY A 93 -11.73 -3.92 -4.67
N GLY A 94 -11.84 -3.13 -3.60
CA GLY A 94 -11.28 -3.45 -2.28
C GLY A 94 -11.82 -4.72 -1.60
N LEU A 95 -13.00 -5.24 -2.01
CA LEU A 95 -13.55 -6.50 -1.49
C LEU A 95 -12.95 -7.75 -2.13
N LYS A 96 -12.21 -7.60 -3.24
CA LYS A 96 -11.43 -8.69 -3.83
C LYS A 96 -10.03 -8.69 -3.24
N LEU A 97 -9.56 -9.88 -2.85
CA LEU A 97 -8.17 -10.04 -2.49
C LEU A 97 -7.36 -10.25 -3.77
N TRP A 98 -6.52 -9.27 -4.09
CA TRP A 98 -5.60 -9.34 -5.21
C TRP A 98 -4.28 -9.99 -4.79
N GLU A 99 -3.69 -10.77 -5.69
CA GLU A 99 -2.47 -11.55 -5.43
C GLU A 99 -1.29 -10.68 -5.00
N GLY A 100 -1.21 -9.43 -5.50
CA GLY A 100 -0.18 -8.48 -5.08
C GLY A 100 -0.17 -8.20 -3.58
N SER A 101 -1.31 -8.28 -2.88
CA SER A 101 -1.37 -8.14 -1.42
C SER A 101 -0.65 -9.30 -0.71
N LEU A 102 -0.78 -10.52 -1.23
CA LEU A 102 -0.10 -11.70 -0.71
C LEU A 102 1.40 -11.65 -0.99
N ASP A 103 1.78 -11.25 -2.21
CA ASP A 103 3.18 -11.13 -2.59
C ASP A 103 3.89 -10.03 -1.79
N LEU A 104 3.19 -8.92 -1.50
CA LEU A 104 3.72 -7.87 -0.64
C LEU A 104 4.00 -8.38 0.79
N VAL A 105 3.08 -9.12 1.41
CA VAL A 105 3.31 -9.69 2.75
C VAL A 105 4.51 -10.65 2.74
N LYS A 106 4.64 -11.50 1.72
CA LYS A 106 5.81 -12.40 1.58
C LYS A 106 7.12 -11.62 1.47
N ALA A 107 7.15 -10.57 0.65
CA ALA A 107 8.33 -9.73 0.46
C ALA A 107 8.69 -8.97 1.74
N LEU A 108 7.72 -8.36 2.42
CA LEU A 108 7.93 -7.65 3.69
C LEU A 108 8.50 -8.60 4.76
N ARG A 109 7.96 -9.81 4.86
CA ARG A 109 8.48 -10.82 5.79
C ARG A 109 9.93 -11.21 5.49
N SER A 110 10.27 -11.39 4.22
CA SER A 110 11.66 -11.64 3.80
C SER A 110 12.57 -10.47 4.17
N GLU A 111 12.15 -9.24 3.91
CA GLU A 111 12.93 -8.03 4.23
C GLU A 111 13.11 -7.83 5.73
N VAL A 112 12.09 -8.13 6.55
CA VAL A 112 12.22 -8.12 8.02
C VAL A 112 13.17 -9.22 8.50
N GLY A 113 13.01 -10.45 7.99
CA GLY A 113 13.86 -11.58 8.37
C GLY A 113 15.33 -11.43 7.96
N ASN A 114 15.60 -10.66 6.90
CA ASN A 114 16.94 -10.33 6.43
C ASN A 114 17.47 -9.00 7.02
N GLU A 115 16.75 -8.39 7.97
CA GLU A 115 17.12 -7.11 8.61
C GLU A 115 17.24 -5.92 7.64
N HIS A 116 16.61 -5.99 6.46
CA HIS A 116 16.55 -4.91 5.47
C HIS A 116 15.42 -3.91 5.74
N LEU A 117 14.48 -4.28 6.62
CA LEU A 117 13.32 -3.50 7.03
C LEU A 117 13.05 -3.71 8.52
N THR A 118 12.86 -2.61 9.26
CA THR A 118 12.36 -2.65 10.64
C THR A 118 11.00 -1.98 10.70
N LEU A 119 9.97 -2.71 11.11
CA LEU A 119 8.62 -2.18 11.30
C LEU A 119 8.35 -1.83 12.77
N THR A 120 9.09 -2.40 13.71
CA THR A 120 8.93 -2.12 15.14
C THR A 120 9.08 -0.63 15.45
N GLY A 121 8.08 -0.06 16.12
CA GLY A 121 8.06 1.36 16.49
C GLY A 121 7.86 2.33 15.31
N LYS A 122 7.57 1.84 14.10
CA LYS A 122 7.41 2.68 12.91
C LYS A 122 5.97 3.13 12.68
N ARG A 123 5.82 4.24 11.95
CA ARG A 123 4.55 4.70 11.38
C ARG A 123 4.40 4.14 9.97
N VAL A 124 3.34 3.39 9.74
CA VAL A 124 3.08 2.70 8.48
C VAL A 124 1.76 3.18 7.89
N LEU A 125 1.74 3.44 6.59
CA LEU A 125 0.52 3.77 5.83
C LEU A 125 0.31 2.71 4.75
N GLU A 126 -0.85 2.07 4.70
CA GLU A 126 -1.26 1.24 3.58
C GLU A 126 -2.25 2.01 2.70
N LEU A 127 -1.85 2.31 1.45
CA LEU A 127 -2.69 2.96 0.45
C LEU A 127 -3.41 1.93 -0.41
N GLY A 128 -4.72 2.12 -0.61
CA GLY A 128 -5.57 1.16 -1.33
C GLY A 128 -5.63 -0.20 -0.60
N CYS A 129 -5.93 -0.18 0.68
CA CYS A 129 -5.70 -1.33 1.56
C CYS A 129 -6.63 -2.52 1.29
N GLY A 130 -7.87 -2.33 0.84
CA GLY A 130 -8.83 -3.41 0.64
C GLY A 130 -8.97 -4.30 1.88
N HIS A 131 -8.38 -5.51 1.83
CA HIS A 131 -8.36 -6.43 2.98
C HIS A 131 -7.41 -6.01 4.11
N GLY A 132 -6.42 -5.15 3.85
CA GLY A 132 -5.46 -4.64 4.82
C GLY A 132 -4.38 -5.63 5.27
N LEU A 133 -4.11 -6.69 4.50
CA LEU A 133 -3.17 -7.74 4.95
C LEU A 133 -1.72 -7.22 5.17
N PRO A 134 -1.13 -6.40 4.28
CA PRO A 134 0.16 -5.76 4.50
C PRO A 134 0.22 -4.89 5.76
N GLY A 135 -0.78 -4.05 6.01
CA GLY A 135 -0.84 -3.23 7.23
C GLY A 135 -1.06 -4.07 8.48
N ILE A 136 -1.91 -5.11 8.42
CA ILE A 136 -2.08 -6.08 9.51
C ILE A 136 -0.75 -6.76 9.85
N PHE A 137 0.01 -7.17 8.84
CA PHE A 137 1.36 -7.71 9.05
C PHE A 137 2.24 -6.70 9.81
N ALA A 138 2.24 -5.43 9.39
CA ALA A 138 2.99 -4.39 10.11
C ALA A 138 2.54 -4.20 11.56
N CYS A 139 1.24 -4.31 11.87
CA CYS A 139 0.77 -4.31 13.26
C CYS A 139 1.35 -5.48 14.07
N LEU A 140 1.42 -6.68 13.47
CA LEU A 140 1.95 -7.86 14.14
C LEU A 140 3.46 -7.76 14.39
N GLU A 141 4.20 -7.12 13.49
CA GLU A 141 5.64 -6.81 13.59
C GLU A 141 5.97 -5.62 14.54
N GLY A 142 4.96 -5.11 15.26
CA GLY A 142 5.16 -4.13 16.33
C GLY A 142 5.28 -2.69 15.85
N ALA A 143 4.70 -2.33 14.70
CA ALA A 143 4.55 -0.94 14.30
C ALA A 143 3.88 -0.10 15.41
N ALA A 144 4.33 1.14 15.58
CA ALA A 144 3.76 2.06 16.56
C ALA A 144 2.40 2.59 16.10
N ALA A 145 2.28 2.87 14.79
CA ALA A 145 1.04 3.30 14.17
C ALA A 145 0.88 2.66 12.79
N VAL A 146 -0.32 2.17 12.46
CA VAL A 146 -0.67 1.65 11.14
C VAL A 146 -1.98 2.27 10.67
N HIS A 147 -1.90 3.02 9.58
CA HIS A 147 -3.05 3.69 8.98
C HIS A 147 -3.46 2.99 7.69
N PHE A 148 -4.75 2.74 7.55
CA PHE A 148 -5.33 2.06 6.40
C PHE A 148 -6.13 3.06 5.58
N GLN A 149 -5.84 3.16 4.29
CA GLN A 149 -6.55 4.03 3.38
C GLN A 149 -7.20 3.22 2.27
N ASP A 150 -8.49 3.44 2.02
CA ASP A 150 -9.21 2.90 0.87
C ASP A 150 -10.05 4.00 0.19
N PHE A 151 -10.42 3.79 -1.07
CA PHE A 151 -11.31 4.73 -1.77
C PHE A 151 -12.73 4.70 -1.16
N ASN A 152 -13.20 3.52 -0.76
CA ASN A 152 -14.57 3.30 -0.30
C ASN A 152 -14.64 3.12 1.22
N ALA A 153 -15.44 3.95 1.91
CA ALA A 153 -15.67 3.82 3.35
C ALA A 153 -16.33 2.47 3.71
N GLU A 154 -17.18 1.95 2.83
CA GLU A 154 -17.84 0.67 3.00
C GLU A 154 -16.86 -0.51 2.99
N VAL A 155 -15.76 -0.42 2.22
CA VAL A 155 -14.69 -1.43 2.26
C VAL A 155 -14.04 -1.44 3.64
N LEU A 156 -13.74 -0.26 4.20
CA LEU A 156 -13.17 -0.15 5.55
C LEU A 156 -14.13 -0.73 6.60
N LYS A 157 -15.40 -0.31 6.58
CA LYS A 157 -16.42 -0.69 7.57
C LYS A 157 -16.76 -2.18 7.52
N CYS A 158 -16.89 -2.75 6.33
CA CYS A 158 -17.39 -4.12 6.15
C CYS A 158 -16.28 -5.16 6.05
N LEU A 159 -15.03 -4.75 5.80
CA LEU A 159 -13.94 -5.69 5.52
C LEU A 159 -12.63 -5.36 6.25
N THR A 160 -12.04 -4.18 6.05
CA THR A 160 -10.71 -3.86 6.59
C THR A 160 -10.72 -3.84 8.12
N ILE A 161 -11.66 -3.12 8.74
CA ILE A 161 -11.77 -3.02 10.21
C ILE A 161 -12.04 -4.40 10.83
N PRO A 162 -13.02 -5.20 10.36
CA PRO A 162 -13.18 -6.59 10.82
C PRO A 162 -11.92 -7.47 10.68
N ASN A 163 -11.15 -7.34 9.59
CA ASN A 163 -9.91 -8.10 9.42
C ASN A 163 -8.86 -7.70 10.46
N VAL A 164 -8.65 -6.40 10.66
CA VAL A 164 -7.71 -5.89 11.67
C VAL A 164 -8.10 -6.43 13.05
N ASN A 165 -9.37 -6.30 13.42
CA ASN A 165 -9.87 -6.75 14.71
C ASN A 165 -9.63 -8.26 14.92
N ALA A 166 -9.93 -9.10 13.91
CA ALA A 166 -9.73 -10.54 13.99
C ALA A 166 -8.26 -10.93 14.22
N ASN A 167 -7.32 -10.26 13.55
CA ASN A 167 -5.90 -10.57 13.66
C ASN A 167 -5.28 -10.05 14.98
N LEU A 168 -5.64 -8.85 15.42
CA LEU A 168 -5.14 -8.30 16.69
C LEU A 168 -5.69 -9.08 17.88
N GLN A 169 -6.96 -9.50 17.85
CA GLN A 169 -7.51 -10.38 18.88
C GLN A 169 -6.80 -11.73 18.93
N LYS A 170 -6.48 -12.32 17.78
CA LYS A 170 -5.68 -13.55 17.70
C LYS A 170 -4.28 -13.36 18.29
N LYS A 171 -3.60 -12.22 18.03
CA LYS A 171 -2.31 -11.88 18.65
C LYS A 171 -2.44 -11.87 20.18
N ILE A 172 -3.43 -11.15 20.71
CA ILE A 172 -3.68 -11.05 22.16
C ILE A 172 -3.95 -12.42 22.80
N GLN A 173 -4.75 -13.28 22.14
CA GLN A 173 -5.04 -14.63 22.62
C GLN A 173 -3.77 -15.50 22.68
N ASN A 174 -2.90 -15.39 21.68
CA ASN A 174 -1.63 -16.12 21.64
C ASN A 174 -0.61 -15.58 22.65
N SER A 175 -0.65 -14.30 23.00
CA SER A 175 0.26 -13.71 24.00
C SER A 175 -0.13 -14.04 25.44
N LYS A 176 -1.42 -14.30 25.73
CA LYS A 176 -1.90 -14.65 27.09
C LYS A 176 -1.40 -16.01 27.60
N THR A 177 -0.77 -16.83 26.76
CA THR A 177 -0.15 -18.10 27.14
C THR A 177 1.36 -17.99 27.44
N GLY A 178 1.95 -16.78 27.41
CA GLY A 178 3.36 -16.51 27.77
C GLY A 178 3.53 -15.27 28.66
N VAL A 179 4.54 -15.26 29.53
CA VAL A 179 4.82 -14.21 30.53
C VAL A 179 5.44 -12.95 29.88
N THR A 180 4.79 -11.80 30.11
CA THR A 180 5.18 -10.36 30.02
C THR A 180 6.11 -9.87 28.90
N ASP A 181 5.61 -8.92 28.11
CA ASP A 181 6.01 -7.51 28.25
C ASP A 181 4.88 -6.59 27.76
N SER A 182 4.74 -5.40 28.37
CA SER A 182 3.74 -4.41 28.02
C SER A 182 4.10 -3.75 26.68
N GLU A 183 3.96 -4.47 25.56
CA GLU A 183 4.01 -3.87 24.22
C GLU A 183 2.96 -2.76 24.15
N ALA A 184 3.41 -1.53 23.92
CA ALA A 184 2.53 -0.40 23.68
C ALA A 184 1.57 -0.77 22.53
N ALA A 185 0.27 -0.53 22.73
CA ALA A 185 -0.73 -0.85 21.72
C ALA A 185 -0.45 -0.06 20.43
N THR A 186 -0.37 -0.75 19.30
CA THR A 186 -0.30 -0.13 17.96
C THR A 186 -1.52 0.78 17.76
N GLU A 187 -1.27 2.05 17.46
CA GLU A 187 -2.33 2.98 17.00
C GLU A 187 -2.82 2.52 15.62
N VAL A 188 -4.14 2.33 15.46
CA VAL A 188 -4.73 1.97 14.17
C VAL A 188 -5.87 2.93 13.82
N ARG A 189 -5.82 3.48 12.59
CA ARG A 189 -6.80 4.44 12.06
C ARG A 189 -7.13 4.14 10.61
N PHE A 190 -8.33 4.53 10.17
CA PHE A 190 -8.88 4.18 8.86
C PHE A 190 -9.37 5.44 8.14
N PHE A 191 -8.98 5.60 6.88
CA PHE A 191 -9.27 6.80 6.09
C PHE A 191 -9.87 6.42 4.74
N ALA A 192 -11.09 6.86 4.48
CA ALA A 192 -11.73 6.68 3.19
C ALA A 192 -11.57 7.95 2.34
N GLY A 193 -11.31 7.83 1.04
CA GLY A 193 -11.32 8.95 0.12
C GLY A 193 -10.36 8.82 -1.06
N ASP A 194 -10.46 9.77 -1.99
CA ASP A 194 -9.55 9.86 -3.15
C ASP A 194 -8.15 10.32 -2.74
N TRP A 195 -7.12 9.76 -3.38
CA TRP A 195 -5.72 10.10 -3.11
C TRP A 195 -5.37 11.58 -3.33
N SER A 196 -6.16 12.32 -4.10
CA SER A 196 -5.96 13.75 -4.30
C SER A 196 -6.27 14.61 -3.06
N GLU A 197 -7.05 14.09 -2.12
CA GLU A 197 -7.61 14.87 -1.00
C GLU A 197 -7.32 14.25 0.37
N ILE A 198 -6.92 12.97 0.41
CA ILE A 198 -6.74 12.23 1.65
C ILE A 198 -5.58 12.77 2.51
N ASP A 199 -4.61 13.45 1.90
CA ASP A 199 -3.51 14.13 2.60
C ASP A 199 -4.00 15.19 3.59
N LYS A 200 -5.21 15.74 3.40
CA LYS A 200 -5.83 16.71 4.32
C LYS A 200 -6.29 16.09 5.64
N LEU A 201 -6.47 14.76 5.67
CA LEU A 201 -6.92 14.02 6.85
C LEU A 201 -5.81 13.22 7.53
N LEU A 202 -4.79 12.81 6.77
CA LEU A 202 -3.70 12.01 7.31
C LEU A 202 -2.87 12.83 8.33
N PRO A 203 -2.58 12.28 9.52
CA PRO A 203 -1.89 13.00 10.57
C PRO A 203 -0.38 13.19 10.32
N TYR A 204 0.22 12.36 9.45
CA TYR A 204 1.64 12.36 9.16
C TYR A 204 1.89 12.77 7.71
N VAL A 205 1.75 14.06 7.43
CA VAL A 205 1.98 14.66 6.10
C VAL A 205 3.02 15.76 6.22
N ARG A 206 4.01 15.74 5.33
CA ARG A 206 5.04 16.78 5.26
C ARG A 206 4.43 18.08 4.76
N ASP A 207 4.67 19.14 5.50
CA ASP A 207 4.36 20.49 5.05
C ASP A 207 5.54 21.02 4.22
N SER A 208 5.36 21.10 2.90
CA SER A 208 6.37 21.63 1.99
C SER A 208 6.76 23.08 2.29
N LYS A 209 5.96 23.82 3.08
CA LYS A 209 6.25 25.20 3.48
C LYS A 209 7.17 25.30 4.71
N LYS A 210 7.27 24.25 5.54
CA LYS A 210 8.11 24.27 6.75
C LYS A 210 9.59 23.98 6.47
N GLU A 211 9.92 23.46 5.28
CA GLU A 211 11.30 23.08 4.93
C GLU A 211 12.22 24.28 4.64
N LEU A 212 11.68 25.48 4.45
CA LEU A 212 12.48 26.66 4.13
C LEU A 212 13.11 27.35 5.36
N ASP A 213 12.65 27.04 6.58
CA ASP A 213 13.01 27.80 7.81
C ASP A 213 13.75 26.98 8.89
N CYS A 214 14.03 25.68 8.69
CA CYS A 214 14.56 24.83 9.76
C CYS A 214 16.10 24.75 9.77
N SER A 215 16.73 25.72 10.44
CA SER A 215 18.14 25.68 10.88
C SER A 215 18.29 25.26 12.36
N THR A 216 17.44 24.36 12.86
CA THR A 216 17.47 23.93 14.28
C THR A 216 17.35 22.41 14.41
N GLU A 217 18.24 21.84 15.22
CA GLU A 217 18.63 20.44 15.35
C GLU A 217 17.58 19.49 15.97
N ASN A 218 16.28 19.81 15.90
CA ASN A 218 15.19 18.95 16.38
C ASN A 218 14.06 18.89 15.34
N CYS A 219 14.39 18.47 14.12
CA CYS A 219 13.39 18.28 13.07
C CYS A 219 12.57 17.02 13.38
N SER A 220 11.30 17.19 13.78
CA SER A 220 10.36 16.06 13.76
C SER A 220 10.37 15.47 12.36
N VAL A 221 10.59 14.17 12.28
CA VAL A 221 10.55 13.46 11.00
C VAL A 221 9.08 13.37 10.60
N ASP A 222 8.57 14.41 9.96
CA ASP A 222 7.18 14.45 9.49
C ASP A 222 7.01 13.40 8.37
N GLY A 223 5.93 12.62 8.43
CA GLY A 223 5.62 11.57 7.45
C GLY A 223 5.62 10.14 8.01
N TYR A 224 5.29 9.17 7.16
CA TYR A 224 5.31 7.74 7.44
C TYR A 224 6.67 7.13 7.10
N ASP A 225 7.17 6.29 7.98
CA ASP A 225 8.45 5.60 7.79
C ASP A 225 8.35 4.50 6.72
N THR A 226 7.17 3.92 6.55
CA THR A 226 6.89 2.92 5.52
C THR A 226 5.52 3.15 4.89
N ILE A 227 5.47 3.18 3.56
CA ILE A 227 4.22 3.19 2.80
C ILE A 227 4.08 1.84 2.08
N LEU A 228 2.93 1.19 2.24
CA LEU A 228 2.61 -0.11 1.66
C LEU A 228 1.56 0.07 0.57
N MET A 229 1.77 -0.57 -0.58
CA MET A 229 0.92 -0.42 -1.75
C MET A 229 0.79 -1.75 -2.47
N ALA A 230 -0.44 -2.28 -2.58
CA ALA A 230 -0.71 -3.49 -3.34
C ALA A 230 -1.72 -3.21 -4.45
N GLU A 231 -1.32 -3.42 -5.70
CA GLU A 231 -2.18 -3.32 -6.89
C GLU A 231 -2.81 -1.93 -7.11
N THR A 232 -2.14 -0.88 -6.65
CA THR A 232 -2.59 0.53 -6.74
C THR A 232 -2.20 1.24 -8.04
N VAL A 233 -1.29 0.66 -8.84
CA VAL A 233 -0.78 1.23 -10.10
C VAL A 233 -1.40 0.57 -11.34
N TYR A 234 -2.66 0.15 -11.24
CA TYR A 234 -3.38 -0.52 -12.33
C TYR A 234 -3.77 0.42 -13.47
N SER A 235 -4.01 1.70 -13.21
CA SER A 235 -4.41 2.70 -14.21
C SER A 235 -3.40 3.84 -14.30
N VAL A 236 -3.01 4.23 -15.52
CA VAL A 236 -2.11 5.38 -15.72
C VAL A 236 -2.72 6.72 -15.28
N THR A 237 -4.05 6.82 -15.26
CA THR A 237 -4.76 8.06 -14.90
C THR A 237 -4.56 8.44 -13.43
N VAL A 238 -4.20 7.47 -12.57
CA VAL A 238 -4.08 7.67 -11.13
C VAL A 238 -2.64 7.90 -10.66
N PHE A 239 -1.65 7.71 -11.54
CA PHE A 239 -0.23 7.71 -11.18
C PHE A 239 0.23 9.05 -10.60
N GLN A 240 -0.16 10.17 -11.23
CA GLN A 240 0.30 11.50 -10.79
C GLN A 240 -0.17 11.79 -9.37
N ARG A 241 -1.48 11.68 -9.11
CA ARG A 241 -2.05 11.94 -7.78
C ARG A 241 -1.51 10.99 -6.71
N LEU A 242 -1.31 9.72 -7.05
CA LEU A 242 -0.74 8.72 -6.15
C LEU A 242 0.72 9.06 -5.81
N TYR A 243 1.53 9.41 -6.80
CA TYR A 243 2.93 9.75 -6.59
C TYR A 243 3.10 11.06 -5.81
N GLU A 244 2.26 12.07 -6.06
CA GLU A 244 2.24 13.28 -5.22
C GLU A 244 1.87 12.98 -3.77
N LEU A 245 0.88 12.10 -3.54
CA LEU A 245 0.52 11.67 -2.18
C LEU A 245 1.69 10.96 -1.49
N ILE A 246 2.39 10.06 -2.18
CA ILE A 246 3.58 9.37 -1.66
C ILE A 246 4.65 10.39 -1.25
N LYS A 247 4.95 11.38 -2.09
CA LYS A 247 5.95 12.42 -1.79
C LYS A 247 5.60 13.21 -0.52
N LYS A 248 4.32 13.56 -0.35
CA LYS A 248 3.81 14.29 0.82
C LYS A 248 3.81 13.44 2.09
N CYS A 249 3.50 12.15 1.98
CA CYS A 249 3.34 11.27 3.13
C CYS A 249 4.65 10.61 3.56
N MET A 250 5.65 10.45 2.68
CA MET A 250 6.86 9.69 3.00
C MET A 250 7.83 10.52 3.86
N SER A 251 8.21 9.94 5.00
CA SER A 251 9.23 10.43 5.92
C SER A 251 10.57 10.69 5.21
N TYR A 252 11.20 11.85 5.45
CA TYR A 252 12.52 12.18 4.88
C TYR A 252 13.61 12.13 5.95
N PRO A 253 14.83 11.64 5.62
CA PRO A 253 15.26 11.06 4.34
C PRO A 253 15.06 9.55 4.25
N HIS A 254 14.60 8.90 5.32
CA HIS A 254 14.69 7.44 5.49
C HIS A 254 13.39 6.67 5.21
N GLY A 255 12.30 7.36 4.85
CA GLY A 255 11.05 6.71 4.48
C GLY A 255 11.20 5.86 3.23
N VAL A 256 10.46 4.74 3.22
CA VAL A 256 10.47 3.77 2.13
C VAL A 256 9.05 3.44 1.68
N VAL A 257 8.89 3.08 0.42
CA VAL A 257 7.64 2.53 -0.11
C VAL A 257 7.90 1.10 -0.58
N TYR A 258 7.05 0.17 -0.17
CA TYR A 258 6.98 -1.17 -0.77
C TYR A 258 5.72 -1.30 -1.61
N MET A 259 5.90 -1.53 -2.91
CA MET A 259 4.82 -1.58 -3.89
C MET A 259 4.80 -2.92 -4.61
N ALA A 260 3.73 -3.68 -4.46
CA ALA A 260 3.47 -4.89 -5.23
C ALA A 260 2.46 -4.62 -6.35
N ALA A 261 2.81 -4.94 -7.60
CA ALA A 261 1.91 -4.77 -8.74
C ALA A 261 2.29 -5.67 -9.92
N LYS A 262 1.38 -5.78 -10.90
CA LYS A 262 1.67 -6.45 -12.17
C LYS A 262 2.59 -5.60 -13.02
N LYS A 263 3.47 -6.26 -13.78
CA LYS A 263 4.33 -5.62 -14.78
C LYS A 263 3.51 -4.85 -15.82
N HIS A 264 2.33 -5.37 -16.17
CA HIS A 264 1.37 -4.70 -17.04
C HIS A 264 -0.08 -5.10 -16.72
N TYR A 265 -1.00 -4.13 -16.79
CA TYR A 265 -2.44 -4.39 -16.71
C TYR A 265 -3.08 -4.16 -18.08
N PHE A 266 -3.53 -5.24 -18.73
CA PHE A 266 -4.19 -5.15 -20.02
C PHE A 266 -5.53 -4.39 -19.91
N GLY A 267 -5.87 -3.62 -20.94
CA GLY A 267 -7.08 -2.78 -21.00
C GLY A 267 -6.89 -1.39 -20.39
N VAL A 268 -6.51 -1.31 -19.12
CA VAL A 268 -6.31 -0.03 -18.38
C VAL A 268 -4.91 0.59 -18.57
N GLY A 269 -3.96 -0.18 -19.07
CA GLY A 269 -2.66 0.30 -19.53
C GLY A 269 -1.65 0.66 -18.44
N GLY A 270 -1.96 0.47 -17.16
CA GLY A 270 -1.02 0.67 -16.05
C GLY A 270 0.01 -0.47 -15.89
N GLY A 271 0.70 -0.46 -14.75
CA GLY A 271 1.76 -1.42 -14.42
C GLY A 271 3.00 -0.76 -13.83
N THR A 272 3.87 -1.59 -13.26
CA THR A 272 5.12 -1.16 -12.60
C THR A 272 6.01 -0.36 -13.54
N ARG A 273 6.20 -0.81 -14.78
CA ARG A 273 7.13 -0.17 -15.74
C ARG A 273 6.78 1.30 -15.98
N GLN A 274 5.51 1.60 -16.23
CA GLN A 274 5.06 2.96 -16.51
C GLN A 274 5.12 3.84 -15.25
N PHE A 275 4.80 3.28 -14.08
CA PHE A 275 4.89 4.01 -12.82
C PHE A 275 6.35 4.34 -12.46
N LEU A 276 7.27 3.38 -12.56
CA LEU A 276 8.69 3.59 -12.27
C LEU A 276 9.34 4.56 -13.27
N SER A 277 8.91 4.57 -14.53
CA SER A 277 9.36 5.57 -15.51
C SER A 277 8.96 6.99 -15.09
N MET A 278 7.79 7.18 -14.49
CA MET A 278 7.38 8.47 -13.92
C MET A 278 8.26 8.87 -12.72
N VAL A 279 8.51 7.92 -11.81
CA VAL A 279 9.39 8.12 -10.65
C VAL A 279 10.82 8.49 -11.08
N GLU A 280 11.37 7.78 -12.06
CA GLU A 280 12.70 8.05 -12.62
C GLU A 280 12.80 9.45 -13.22
N LYS A 281 11.78 9.86 -13.99
CA LYS A 281 11.71 11.16 -14.65
C LYS A 281 11.62 12.33 -13.67
N ASP A 282 10.85 12.18 -12.59
CA ASP A 282 10.78 13.18 -11.50
C ASP A 282 12.11 13.27 -10.74
N GLY A 283 12.79 12.13 -10.58
CA GLY A 283 14.18 12.08 -10.13
C GLY A 283 14.39 12.20 -8.62
N LEU A 284 13.33 12.41 -7.82
CA LEU A 284 13.40 12.54 -6.36
C LEU A 284 13.69 11.21 -5.64
N MET A 285 13.16 10.11 -6.17
CA MET A 285 13.27 8.78 -5.56
C MET A 285 14.08 7.81 -6.43
N ALA A 286 14.78 6.88 -5.77
CA ALA A 286 15.36 5.69 -6.39
C ALA A 286 14.48 4.47 -6.10
N TYR A 287 14.63 3.42 -6.90
CA TYR A 287 13.89 2.18 -6.72
C TYR A 287 14.77 0.94 -6.95
N SER A 288 14.40 -0.16 -6.32
CA SER A 288 15.05 -1.48 -6.47
C SER A 288 14.00 -2.59 -6.45
N LEU A 289 14.20 -3.62 -7.28
CA LEU A 289 13.35 -4.81 -7.31
C LEU A 289 13.63 -5.66 -6.06
N VAL A 290 12.58 -6.01 -5.31
CA VAL A 290 12.65 -6.85 -4.12
C VAL A 290 12.36 -8.30 -4.47
N SER A 291 11.32 -8.55 -5.27
CA SER A 291 10.97 -9.89 -5.73
C SER A 291 10.18 -9.85 -7.04
N GLU A 292 10.35 -10.87 -7.86
CA GLU A 292 9.53 -11.14 -9.04
C GLU A 292 8.80 -12.47 -8.83
N VAL A 293 7.52 -12.52 -9.20
CA VAL A 293 6.67 -13.70 -9.06
C VAL A 293 6.11 -14.08 -10.43
N THR A 294 6.43 -15.30 -10.85
CA THR A 294 5.96 -15.91 -12.09
C THR A 294 5.28 -17.25 -11.76
N ASP A 295 3.96 -17.28 -11.74
CA ASP A 295 3.17 -18.50 -11.46
C ASP A 295 2.67 -19.21 -12.74
N GLY A 296 2.90 -18.61 -13.91
CA GLY A 296 2.49 -19.16 -15.21
C GLY A 296 0.99 -19.04 -15.50
N SER A 297 0.19 -18.52 -14.57
CA SER A 297 -1.26 -18.33 -14.71
C SER A 297 -1.67 -16.86 -14.71
N SER A 298 -0.84 -15.99 -14.13
CA SER A 298 -1.04 -14.55 -14.06
C SER A 298 0.02 -13.80 -14.89
N ASN A 299 -0.16 -12.48 -15.03
CA ASN A 299 0.93 -11.64 -15.53
C ASN A 299 2.04 -11.56 -14.47
N VAL A 300 3.29 -11.42 -14.90
CA VAL A 300 4.45 -11.26 -14.01
C VAL A 300 4.16 -10.17 -12.98
N ARG A 301 4.25 -10.54 -11.70
CA ARG A 301 4.05 -9.64 -10.56
C ARG A 301 5.40 -9.29 -9.96
N GLU A 302 5.56 -8.06 -9.55
CA GLU A 302 6.82 -7.54 -9.03
C GLU A 302 6.54 -6.79 -7.71
N VAL A 303 7.47 -6.91 -6.77
CA VAL A 303 7.51 -6.08 -5.56
C VAL A 303 8.72 -5.17 -5.65
N TRP A 304 8.49 -3.86 -5.54
CA TRP A 304 9.49 -2.82 -5.65
C TRP A 304 9.63 -2.06 -4.33
N LYS A 305 10.86 -1.67 -4.01
CA LYS A 305 11.19 -0.75 -2.92
C LYS A 305 11.56 0.61 -3.52
N LEU A 306 10.91 1.69 -3.09
CA LEU A 306 11.28 3.07 -3.43
C LEU A 306 11.81 3.79 -2.18
N SER A 307 12.75 4.71 -2.37
CA SER A 307 13.33 5.54 -1.30
C SER A 307 13.83 6.87 -1.85
N PHE A 308 13.98 7.89 -1.00
CA PHE A 308 14.56 9.17 -1.44
C PHE A 308 15.99 8.99 -1.95
N LYS A 309 16.35 9.68 -3.05
CA LYS A 309 17.75 9.79 -3.45
C LYS A 309 18.49 10.66 -2.43
N TYR A 310 19.65 10.20 -2.00
CA TYR A 310 20.51 11.00 -1.15
C TYR A 310 21.08 12.17 -1.97
N VAL A 311 20.65 13.39 -1.69
CA VAL A 311 21.22 14.59 -2.33
C VAL A 311 22.37 15.08 -1.46
N SER A 312 23.61 14.71 -1.79
CA SER A 312 24.76 15.29 -1.11
C SER A 312 24.77 16.80 -1.33
N HIS A 313 24.54 17.58 -0.28
CA HIS A 313 24.63 19.04 -0.39
C HIS A 313 26.11 19.44 -0.57
N ARG A 314 26.43 19.82 -1.81
CA ARG A 314 27.62 20.55 -2.32
C ARG A 314 29.02 20.02 -1.92
N GLY A 315 29.77 19.57 -2.94
CA GLY A 315 31.19 19.93 -3.05
C GLY A 315 32.26 18.87 -2.75
N SER A 316 31.95 17.57 -2.75
CA SER A 316 32.99 16.53 -2.70
C SER A 316 32.85 15.59 -3.90
N PRO A 317 33.90 15.30 -4.68
CA PRO A 317 33.81 14.35 -5.79
C PRO A 317 33.48 12.97 -5.22
N SER A 318 32.31 12.45 -5.57
CA SER A 318 31.89 11.10 -5.22
C SER A 318 32.74 10.08 -5.98
N TYR A 319 33.80 9.58 -5.35
CA TYR A 319 34.45 8.34 -5.75
C TYR A 319 33.59 7.16 -5.29
N PHE A 320 32.43 6.93 -5.91
CA PHE A 320 31.77 5.63 -5.80
C PHE A 320 30.88 5.38 -7.01
N SER A 321 31.54 5.08 -8.14
CA SER A 321 30.94 4.33 -9.26
C SER A 321 32.05 3.81 -10.16
N ARG A 322 32.70 2.71 -9.80
CA ARG A 322 33.24 1.77 -10.79
C ARG A 322 33.06 0.36 -10.25
N GLY A 323 32.28 -0.42 -11.00
CA GLY A 323 31.86 -1.76 -10.64
C GLY A 323 33.03 -2.70 -10.36
N LEU A 324 32.72 -3.73 -9.57
CA LEU A 324 33.49 -4.96 -9.55
C LEU A 324 33.50 -5.56 -10.97
N ILE A 325 34.52 -5.21 -11.75
CA ILE A 325 34.99 -6.07 -12.82
C ILE A 325 35.95 -7.04 -12.15
N SER A 326 35.49 -8.28 -12.02
CA SER A 326 36.30 -9.42 -11.61
C SER A 326 37.48 -9.59 -12.59
N TYR A 327 38.68 -9.18 -12.18
CA TYR A 327 39.92 -9.64 -12.80
C TYR A 327 40.46 -10.80 -11.98
N ARG A 328 40.23 -12.00 -12.51
CA ARG A 328 40.88 -13.23 -12.07
C ARG A 328 42.32 -13.19 -12.60
N ALA A 329 43.25 -12.61 -11.85
CA ALA A 329 44.68 -12.71 -12.11
C ALA A 329 45.24 -13.87 -11.29
N SER A 330 45.58 -14.95 -11.98
CA SER A 330 46.38 -16.06 -11.47
C SER A 330 47.79 -15.56 -11.15
N LEU A 331 48.16 -15.51 -9.87
CA LEU A 331 49.58 -15.50 -9.47
C LEU A 331 49.81 -16.47 -8.31
N SER A 332 50.63 -17.46 -8.65
CA SER A 332 51.30 -18.42 -7.80
C SER A 332 52.39 -17.74 -6.97
N SER A 333 52.34 -17.94 -5.65
CA SER A 333 53.44 -17.91 -4.65
C SER A 333 53.21 -16.96 -3.46
N PRO A 334 53.26 -17.46 -2.20
CA PRO A 334 52.94 -16.70 -0.99
C PRO A 334 54.21 -16.13 -0.30
N ARG A 335 54.66 -14.91 -0.63
CA ARG A 335 55.73 -14.23 0.15
C ARG A 335 55.64 -12.70 0.31
N GLU A 336 54.53 -12.03 0.00
CA GLU A 336 54.41 -10.57 0.20
C GLU A 336 53.11 -10.16 0.91
N PHE A 337 52.78 -10.80 2.04
CA PHE A 337 51.69 -10.35 2.92
C PHE A 337 52.16 -9.66 4.21
N ALA A 338 53.47 -9.44 4.38
CA ALA A 338 54.04 -8.88 5.59
C ALA A 338 54.89 -7.63 5.30
N ARG A 339 54.26 -6.54 4.86
CA ARG A 339 54.87 -5.18 4.91
C ARG A 339 53.92 -3.98 4.81
N CYS A 340 52.60 -4.17 4.76
CA CYS A 340 51.63 -3.05 4.69
C CYS A 340 50.80 -2.83 5.98
N LEU A 341 51.38 -3.11 7.15
CA LEU A 341 50.84 -2.68 8.44
C LEU A 341 51.91 -1.91 9.20
N GLN A 342 52.27 -0.72 8.72
CA GLN A 342 52.95 0.31 9.52
C GLN A 342 52.86 1.67 8.79
N ASN A 343 52.17 2.62 9.44
CA ASN A 343 52.05 4.06 9.17
C ASN A 343 50.95 4.56 8.20
N PRO A 344 49.80 5.01 8.73
CA PRO A 344 48.75 5.67 7.95
C PRO A 344 48.82 7.20 8.10
N TRP A 345 49.93 7.86 7.77
CA TRP A 345 49.97 9.33 7.63
C TRP A 345 51.15 9.74 6.74
N LYS A 346 50.90 9.97 5.44
CA LYS A 346 51.45 11.07 4.62
C LYS A 346 51.10 10.93 3.13
N ALA A 347 50.76 12.09 2.57
CA ALA A 347 50.36 12.45 1.20
C ALA A 347 48.98 11.97 0.76
#